data_AF-A0A937BM64-F1
#
_entry.id   AF-A0A937BM64-F1
#
_cell.length_a   1.000
_cell.length_b   1.000
_cell.length_c   1.000
_cell.angle_alpha   90.00
_cell.angle_beta   90.00
_cell.angle_gamma   90.00
#
_symmetry.space_group_name_H-M   'P 1'
#
loop_
_entity.id
_entity.type
_entity.pdbx_description
1 polymer ?
#
loop_
_entity_poly.entity_id
_entity_poly.type
_entity_poly.pdbx_seq_one_letter_code
_entity_poly.pdbx_strand_id
1 'polypeptide(L)'
;MITLNIPRIALIKGIQNPYTYMVKNGFKPQTAKDLHAGRTKRLDFAHLEKLCRIFHCEPHDLYDYRPNPNTVLPGADHLAFLTKPKVEHGIRELTSGLPLKEMENLLAEVSQRYKPS
;
A
#
# COMPACT_ATOMS: atom_id res chain seq x y z
N MET A 1 0.68 6.54 16.97
CA MET A 1 1.37 7.36 15.98
C MET A 1 0.96 6.93 14.59
N ILE A 2 0.51 7.88 13.78
CA ILE A 2 0.18 7.66 12.37
C ILE A 2 1.47 7.76 11.54
N THR A 3 1.68 6.82 10.63
CA THR A 3 2.84 6.77 9.74
C THR A 3 2.44 6.43 8.32
N LEU A 4 3.19 6.93 7.33
CA LEU A 4 3.02 6.53 5.93
C LEU A 4 3.59 5.13 5.70
N ASN A 5 2.84 4.26 5.02
CA ASN A 5 3.24 2.88 4.74
C ASN A 5 3.12 2.52 3.24
N ILE A 6 3.94 3.18 2.41
CA ILE A 6 4.07 2.87 0.97
C ILE A 6 4.48 1.41 0.71
N PRO A 7 5.44 0.81 1.45
CA PRO A 7 5.85 -0.56 1.20
C PRO A 7 4.70 -1.57 1.25
N ARG A 8 3.77 -1.43 2.21
CA ARG A 8 2.60 -2.31 2.33
C ARG A 8 1.70 -2.26 1.10
N ILE A 9 1.34 -1.06 0.63
CA ILE A 9 0.46 -0.93 -0.54
C ILE A 9 1.14 -1.50 -1.79
N ALA A 10 2.42 -1.18 -1.97
CA ALA A 10 3.17 -1.68 -3.12
C ALA A 10 3.24 -3.21 -3.13
N LEU A 11 3.45 -3.85 -1.96
CA LEU A 11 3.46 -5.31 -1.84
C LEU A 11 2.11 -5.94 -2.24
N ILE A 12 1.00 -5.41 -1.72
CA ILE A 12 -0.36 -5.89 -2.07
C ILE A 12 -0.61 -5.74 -3.58
N LYS A 13 -0.20 -4.61 -4.15
CA LYS A 13 -0.38 -4.29 -5.58
C LYS A 13 0.62 -5.00 -6.50
N GLY A 14 1.50 -5.85 -5.96
CA GLY A 14 2.51 -6.58 -6.74
C GLY A 14 3.63 -5.70 -7.33
N ILE A 15 3.84 -4.52 -6.77
CA ILE A 15 4.87 -3.55 -7.19
C ILE A 15 6.18 -3.86 -6.44
N GLN A 16 7.16 -4.41 -7.15
CA GLN A 16 8.45 -4.82 -6.56
C GLN A 16 9.33 -3.67 -6.10
N ASN A 17 9.34 -2.56 -6.84
CA ASN A 17 10.19 -1.42 -6.53
C ASN A 17 9.32 -0.16 -6.42
N PRO A 18 8.84 0.17 -5.21
CA PRO A 18 7.96 1.31 -4.98
C PRO A 18 8.63 2.63 -5.37
N TYR A 19 9.94 2.76 -5.10
CA TYR A 19 10.73 3.93 -5.48
C TYR A 19 10.72 4.15 -6.99
N THR A 20 11.13 3.14 -7.76
CA THR A 20 11.16 3.23 -9.23
C THR A 20 9.77 3.45 -9.79
N TYR A 21 8.74 2.81 -9.21
CA TYR A 21 7.35 3.00 -9.61
C TYR A 21 6.89 4.44 -9.43
N MET A 22 7.17 5.06 -8.28
CA MET A 22 6.86 6.47 -8.05
C MET A 22 7.64 7.40 -8.98
N VAL A 23 8.93 7.17 -9.20
CA VAL A 23 9.74 7.99 -10.12
C VAL A 23 9.19 7.93 -11.55
N LYS A 24 8.84 6.73 -12.04
CA LYS A 24 8.22 6.54 -13.38
C LYS A 24 6.86 7.25 -13.50
N ASN A 25 6.14 7.39 -12.39
CA ASN A 25 4.89 8.16 -12.32
C ASN A 25 5.12 9.64 -11.97
N GLY A 26 6.34 10.15 -12.13
CA GLY A 26 6.66 11.58 -12.08
C GLY A 26 6.85 12.15 -10.67
N PHE A 27 7.15 11.32 -9.66
CA PHE A 27 7.69 11.84 -8.40
C PHE A 27 9.16 12.20 -8.58
N LYS A 28 9.62 13.30 -7.96
CA LYS A 28 11.05 13.62 -7.91
C LYS A 28 11.78 12.48 -7.17
N PRO A 29 12.99 12.07 -7.60
CA PRO A 29 13.74 11.00 -6.95
C PRO A 29 13.86 11.14 -5.43
N GLN A 30 14.22 12.34 -4.95
CA GLN A 30 14.35 12.59 -3.51
C GLN A 30 13.01 12.41 -2.78
N THR A 31 11.92 12.97 -3.32
CA THR A 31 10.57 12.80 -2.78
C THR A 31 10.17 11.33 -2.73
N ALA A 32 10.38 10.57 -3.81
CA ALA A 32 10.07 9.14 -3.85
C ALA A 32 10.86 8.35 -2.80
N LYS A 33 12.14 8.70 -2.60
CA LYS A 33 13.00 8.09 -1.58
C LYS A 33 12.47 8.35 -0.17
N ASP A 34 12.08 9.57 0.14
CA ASP A 34 11.60 9.96 1.47
C ASP A 34 10.21 9.41 1.79
N LEU A 35 9.31 9.39 0.80
CA LEU A 35 8.00 8.75 0.90
C LEU A 35 8.13 7.24 1.10
N HIS A 36 8.97 6.57 0.31
CA HIS A 36 9.19 5.13 0.43
C HIS A 36 9.78 4.75 1.79
N ALA A 37 10.74 5.52 2.29
CA ALA A 37 11.39 5.28 3.57
C ALA A 37 10.55 5.73 4.79
N GLY A 38 9.37 6.31 4.59
CA GLY A 38 8.54 6.85 5.67
C GLY A 38 9.19 8.02 6.43
N ARG A 39 10.19 8.69 5.85
CA ARG A 39 10.90 9.82 6.47
C ARG A 39 10.15 11.14 6.35
N THR A 40 9.13 11.18 5.51
CA THR A 40 8.30 12.36 5.28
C THR A 40 7.48 12.71 6.51
N LYS A 41 7.84 13.81 7.20
CA LYS A 41 7.09 14.31 8.37
C LYS A 41 5.77 15.01 8.00
N ARG A 42 5.65 15.48 6.76
CA ARG A 42 4.48 16.19 6.23
C ARG A 42 4.21 15.72 4.81
N LEU A 43 3.03 15.17 4.58
CA LEU A 43 2.54 14.85 3.24
C LEU A 43 1.58 15.96 2.83
N ASP A 44 1.91 16.70 1.77
CA ASP A 44 0.96 17.67 1.19
C ASP A 44 -0.14 16.94 0.39
N PHE A 45 -1.23 17.66 0.13
CA PHE A 45 -2.38 17.09 -0.58
C PHE A 45 -2.06 16.71 -2.03
N ALA A 46 -1.12 17.40 -2.68
CA ALA A 46 -0.74 17.08 -4.05
C ALA A 46 -0.04 15.70 -4.13
N HIS A 47 0.87 15.42 -3.19
CA HIS A 47 1.50 14.10 -3.06
C HIS A 47 0.49 13.04 -2.63
N LEU A 48 -0.41 13.34 -1.68
CA LEU A 48 -1.47 12.42 -1.27
C LEU A 48 -2.33 12.00 -2.45
N GLU A 49 -2.87 12.96 -3.19
CA GLU A 49 -3.71 12.72 -4.35
C GLU A 49 -2.96 11.93 -5.42
N LYS A 50 -1.71 12.31 -5.70
CA LYS A 50 -0.88 11.62 -6.68
C LYS A 50 -0.62 10.17 -6.29
N LEU A 51 -0.33 9.91 -5.01
CA LEU A 51 -0.15 8.55 -4.48
C LEU A 51 -1.44 7.72 -4.65
N CYS A 52 -2.60 8.27 -4.25
CA CYS A 52 -3.88 7.58 -4.40
C CYS A 52 -4.20 7.23 -5.86
N ARG A 53 -3.93 8.16 -6.79
CA ARG A 53 -4.14 7.94 -8.23
C ARG A 53 -3.27 6.83 -8.79
N ILE A 54 -1.97 6.79 -8.46
CA ILE A 54 -1.05 5.79 -9.02
C ILE A 54 -1.26 4.42 -8.37
N PHE A 55 -1.53 4.37 -7.07
CA PHE A 55 -1.72 3.09 -6.36
C PHE A 55 -3.16 2.57 -6.44
N HIS A 56 -4.11 3.35 -6.95
CA HIS A 56 -5.54 3.06 -6.92
C HIS A 56 -6.00 2.67 -5.50
N CYS A 57 -5.80 3.59 -4.56
CA CYS A 57 -6.13 3.41 -3.16
C CYS A 57 -6.81 4.66 -2.59
N GLU A 58 -7.41 4.53 -1.41
CA GLU A 58 -7.98 5.64 -0.67
C GLU A 58 -6.91 6.31 0.21
N PRO A 59 -7.10 7.59 0.60
CA PRO A 59 -6.15 8.29 1.46
C PRO A 59 -5.79 7.51 2.73
N HIS A 60 -6.77 6.88 3.35
CA HIS A 60 -6.58 6.16 4.61
C HIS A 60 -5.79 4.84 4.44
N ASP A 61 -5.67 4.30 3.23
CA ASP A 61 -4.87 3.10 2.95
C ASP A 61 -3.36 3.37 3.02
N LEU A 62 -2.95 4.62 2.78
CA LEU A 62 -1.55 5.06 2.82
C LEU A 62 -0.98 5.11 4.23
N TYR A 63 -1.84 5.11 5.24
CA TYR A 63 -1.47 5.30 6.63
C TYR A 63 -1.55 4.00 7.42
N ASP A 64 -0.69 3.91 8.42
CA ASP A 64 -0.71 2.89 9.46
C ASP A 64 -0.72 3.58 10.82
N TYR A 65 -1.31 2.93 11.82
CA TYR A 65 -1.43 3.47 13.17
C TYR A 65 -0.93 2.48 14.21
N ARG A 66 0.05 2.92 14.99
CA ARG A 66 0.58 2.20 16.16
C ARG A 66 0.27 2.97 17.43
N PRO A 67 -0.66 2.52 18.29
CA PRO A 67 -0.95 3.22 19.55
C PRO A 67 0.31 3.31 20.41
N ASN A 68 0.45 4.42 21.16
CA ASN A 68 1.54 4.54 22.11
C ASN A 68 1.17 3.71 23.35
N PRO A 69 1.98 2.70 23.74
CA PRO A 69 1.67 1.85 24.89
C PRO A 69 1.55 2.62 26.20
N ASN A 70 2.16 3.80 26.28
CA ASN A 70 2.13 4.65 27.47
C ASN A 70 0.97 5.65 27.49
N THR A 71 0.08 5.62 26.49
CA THR A 71 -1.07 6.51 26.41
C THR A 71 -2.34 5.74 26.72
N VAL A 72 -2.90 5.99 27.91
CA VAL A 72 -4.25 5.54 28.25
C VAL A 72 -5.24 6.46 27.54
N LEU A 73 -5.89 5.96 26.50
CA LEU A 73 -6.95 6.68 25.82
C LEU A 73 -8.27 6.47 26.57
N PRO A 74 -8.98 7.54 26.99
CA PRO A 74 -10.32 7.40 27.54
C PRO A 74 -11.28 7.00 26.42
N GLY A 75 -11.90 5.83 26.53
CA GLY A 75 -12.87 5.32 25.55
C GLY A 75 -12.23 4.54 24.39
N ALA A 76 -12.97 4.40 23.30
CA ALA A 76 -12.51 3.67 22.12
C ALA A 76 -11.44 4.48 21.35
N ASP A 77 -10.40 3.82 20.86
CA ASP A 77 -9.40 4.47 20.01
C ASP A 77 -9.98 4.67 18.60
N HIS A 78 -10.34 5.91 18.27
CA HIS A 78 -10.94 6.27 16.99
C HIS A 78 -9.94 6.17 15.81
N LEU A 79 -8.66 5.92 16.06
CA LEU A 79 -7.64 5.67 15.02
C LEU A 79 -7.39 4.18 14.80
N ALA A 80 -8.01 3.29 15.59
CA ALA A 80 -7.82 1.85 15.47
C ALA A 80 -8.11 1.31 14.06
N PHE A 81 -8.99 1.96 13.29
CA PHE A 81 -9.29 1.56 11.90
C PHE A 81 -8.10 1.74 10.93
N LEU A 82 -7.11 2.55 11.30
CA LEU A 82 -5.86 2.73 10.53
C LEU A 82 -4.84 1.62 10.82
N THR A 83 -5.01 0.83 11.88
CA THR A 83 -4.15 -0.33 12.14
C THR A 83 -4.47 -1.41 11.11
N LYS A 84 -3.50 -1.70 10.23
CA LYS A 84 -3.69 -2.70 9.17
C LYS A 84 -3.03 -4.03 9.56
N PRO A 85 -3.58 -5.19 9.15
CA PRO A 85 -2.92 -6.46 9.35
C PRO A 85 -1.58 -6.47 8.61
N LYS A 86 -0.60 -7.17 9.19
CA LYS A 86 0.69 -7.39 8.56
C LYS A 86 0.49 -8.21 7.29
N VAL A 87 0.95 -7.68 6.17
CA VAL A 87 0.96 -8.39 4.89
C VAL A 87 2.30 -9.10 4.80
N GLU A 88 2.28 -10.41 4.95
CA GLU A 88 3.51 -11.22 4.90
C GLU A 88 3.93 -11.54 3.46
N HIS A 89 2.96 -11.68 2.55
CA HIS A 89 3.19 -12.05 1.17
C HIS A 89 2.42 -11.15 0.20
N GLY A 90 3.10 -10.68 -0.86
CA GLY A 90 2.46 -9.98 -1.98
C GLY A 90 1.84 -10.95 -2.98
N ILE A 91 0.96 -10.45 -3.86
CA ILE A 91 0.31 -11.28 -4.89
C ILE A 91 1.31 -12.05 -5.75
N ARG A 92 2.47 -11.45 -6.04
CA ARG A 92 3.53 -12.09 -6.84
C ARG A 92 4.22 -13.23 -6.12
N GLU A 93 4.40 -13.14 -4.81
CA GLU A 93 5.03 -14.19 -4.00
C GLU A 93 4.08 -15.38 -3.85
N LEU A 94 2.79 -15.10 -3.68
CA LEU A 94 1.75 -16.13 -3.63
C LEU A 94 1.62 -16.89 -4.95
N THR A 95 1.81 -16.23 -6.09
CA THR A 95 1.58 -16.83 -7.40
C THR A 95 2.84 -17.38 -8.08
N SER A 96 4.04 -17.07 -7.59
CA SER A 96 5.30 -17.47 -8.25
C SER A 96 5.55 -18.98 -8.26
N GLY A 97 5.03 -19.71 -7.27
CA GLY A 97 5.18 -21.17 -7.15
C GLY A 97 4.05 -21.98 -7.80
N LEU A 98 3.06 -21.32 -8.40
CA LEU A 98 1.90 -22.02 -8.96
C LEU A 98 2.27 -22.73 -10.26
N PRO A 99 1.84 -24.00 -10.46
CA PRO A 99 1.88 -24.64 -11.77
C PRO A 99 1.09 -23.83 -12.80
N LEU A 100 1.49 -23.93 -14.08
CA LEU A 100 0.86 -23.17 -15.16
C LEU A 100 -0.68 -23.32 -15.20
N LYS A 101 -1.18 -24.55 -15.02
CA LYS A 101 -2.61 -24.84 -14.97
C LYS A 101 -3.35 -24.07 -13.87
N GLU A 102 -2.75 -23.99 -12.67
CA GLU A 102 -3.37 -23.26 -11.55
C GLU A 102 -3.30 -21.75 -11.75
N MET A 103 -2.26 -21.25 -12.42
CA MET A 103 -2.19 -19.85 -12.84
C MET A 103 -3.29 -19.53 -13.86
N GLU A 104 -3.52 -20.39 -14.84
CA GLU A 104 -4.59 -20.21 -15.84
C GLU A 104 -5.97 -20.18 -15.18
N ASN A 105 -6.22 -21.09 -14.24
CA ASN A 105 -7.46 -21.10 -13.45
C ASN A 105 -7.65 -19.78 -12.68
N LEU A 106 -6.60 -19.33 -11.96
CA LEU A 106 -6.64 -18.07 -11.22
C LEU A 106 -6.92 -16.87 -12.13
N LEU A 107 -6.28 -16.82 -13.30
CA LEU A 107 -6.51 -15.76 -14.28
C LEU A 107 -7.94 -15.77 -14.80
N ALA A 108 -8.52 -16.95 -15.04
CA ALA A 108 -9.91 -17.07 -15.46
C ALA A 108 -10.88 -16.56 -14.38
N GLU A 109 -10.67 -16.95 -13.12
CA GLU A 109 -11.50 -16.52 -11.98
C GLU A 109 -11.46 -15.00 -11.78
N VAL A 110 -10.25 -14.43 -11.75
CA VAL A 110 -10.05 -12.97 -11.59
C VAL A 110 -10.69 -12.23 -12.77
N SER A 111 -10.47 -12.72 -14.00
CA SER A 111 -11.02 -12.09 -15.20
C SER A 111 -12.54 -12.16 -15.25
N GLN A 112 -13.16 -13.23 -14.76
CA GLN A 112 -14.62 -13.35 -14.67
C GLN A 112 -15.20 -12.36 -13.65
N ARG A 113 -14.52 -12.16 -12.53
CA ARG A 113 -14.98 -11.29 -11.44
C ARG A 113 -14.79 -9.80 -11.72
N TYR A 114 -13.73 -9.43 -12.43
CA TYR A 114 -13.32 -8.04 -12.64
C TYR A 114 -13.30 -7.61 -14.13
N LYS A 115 -13.96 -8.37 -15.01
CA LYS A 115 -14.08 -8.02 -16.43
C LYS A 115 -14.57 -6.57 -16.55
N PRO A 116 -13.82 -5.66 -17.20
CA PRO A 116 -14.28 -4.30 -17.39
C PRO A 116 -15.57 -4.35 -18.22
N SER A 117 -16.59 -3.63 -17.76
CA SER A 117 -17.85 -3.42 -18.50
C SER A 117 -17.61 -2.68 -19.80
#